data_AF-A0A060BXA3-F1
#
_entry.id   AF-A0A060BXA3-F1
#
_cell.length_a   1.000
_cell.length_b   1.000
_cell.length_c   1.000
_cell.angle_alpha   90.00
_cell.angle_beta   90.00
_cell.angle_gamma   90.00
#
_symmetry.space_group_name_H-M   'P 1'
#
loop_
_entity.id
_entity.type
_entity.pdbx_description
1 polymer ?
#
loop_
_entity_poly.entity_id
_entity_poly.type
_entity_poly.pdbx_seq_one_letter_code
_entity_poly.pdbx_strand_id
1 'polypeptide(L)'
;DYYKLTGTGTEYYDAATGSAWIYNASAGTWWSLDTEDTVAQKAQYIVDKGLGGGMWWELSGDCNNDLISTLSTALQAAVEGPVDGSGSGGTTDPTPTHTDPTR
;
A
#
# COMPACT_ATOMS: atom_id res chain seq x y z
N ASP A 1 -3.42 12.85 -3.51
CA ASP A 1 -2.78 13.80 -4.45
C ASP A 1 -1.31 13.46 -4.76
N TYR A 2 -0.93 12.19 -4.92
CA TYR A 2 0.47 11.80 -5.17
C TYR A 2 1.00 12.35 -6.50
N TYR A 3 0.28 12.09 -7.61
CA TYR A 3 0.67 12.55 -8.95
C TYR A 3 0.64 14.07 -9.17
N LYS A 4 0.04 14.83 -8.26
CA LYS A 4 0.08 16.30 -8.33
C LYS A 4 1.38 16.87 -7.78
N LEU A 5 2.07 16.12 -6.91
CA LEU A 5 3.28 16.56 -6.24
C LEU A 5 4.53 16.06 -6.97
N THR A 6 4.48 14.89 -7.60
CA THR A 6 5.59 14.36 -8.39
C THR A 6 5.94 15.32 -9.53
N GLY A 7 7.25 15.59 -9.70
CA GLY A 7 7.76 16.55 -10.69
C GLY A 7 7.65 18.03 -10.31
N THR A 8 7.08 18.38 -9.16
CA THR A 8 7.01 19.78 -8.69
C THR A 8 8.28 20.26 -7.99
N GLY A 9 9.24 19.38 -7.69
CA GLY A 9 10.49 19.69 -7.00
C GLY A 9 11.45 18.50 -7.02
N THR A 10 12.49 18.54 -6.18
CA THR A 10 13.39 17.40 -5.97
C THR A 10 12.77 16.47 -4.93
N GLU A 11 12.68 15.19 -5.27
CA GLU A 11 12.26 14.13 -4.37
C GLU A 11 13.43 13.61 -3.53
N TYR A 12 13.15 13.28 -2.28
CA TYR A 12 14.10 12.74 -1.31
C TYR A 12 13.45 11.56 -0.60
N TYR A 13 14.28 10.56 -0.29
CA TYR A 13 13.91 9.40 0.51
C TYR A 13 14.94 9.18 1.60
N ASP A 14 14.49 8.96 2.82
CA ASP A 14 15.30 8.57 3.96
C ASP A 14 14.86 7.20 4.50
N ALA A 15 15.63 6.17 4.16
CA ALA A 15 15.39 4.80 4.58
C ALA A 15 15.48 4.60 6.11
N ALA A 16 16.23 5.44 6.83
CA ALA A 16 16.36 5.30 8.28
C ALA A 16 15.05 5.65 9.01
N THR A 17 14.30 6.60 8.47
CA THR A 17 12.98 7.01 8.99
C THR A 17 11.81 6.40 8.22
N GLY A 18 12.06 5.84 7.04
CA GLY A 18 11.04 5.31 6.13
C GLY A 18 10.11 6.39 5.62
N SER A 19 10.68 7.55 5.27
CA SER A 19 9.95 8.72 4.85
C SER A 19 10.49 9.29 3.55
N ALA A 20 9.61 9.96 2.81
CA ALA A 20 9.95 10.68 1.60
C ALA A 20 9.33 12.08 1.61
N TRP A 21 9.96 13.00 0.89
CA TRP A 21 9.46 14.35 0.72
C TRP A 21 9.88 14.96 -0.61
N ILE A 22 9.12 15.96 -1.06
CA ILE A 22 9.47 16.80 -2.20
C ILE A 22 9.78 18.20 -1.69
N TYR A 23 10.92 18.75 -2.12
CA TYR A 23 11.30 20.13 -1.85
C TYR A 23 11.49 20.91 -3.15
N ASN A 24 10.80 22.03 -3.28
CA ASN A 24 10.98 22.99 -4.37
C ASN A 24 11.60 24.28 -3.83
N ALA A 25 12.88 24.51 -4.14
CA ALA A 25 13.61 25.68 -3.68
C ALA A 25 13.13 27.00 -4.31
N SER A 26 12.67 26.99 -5.57
CA SER A 26 12.21 28.21 -6.25
C SER A 26 10.84 28.68 -5.77
N ALA A 27 9.96 27.74 -5.40
CA ALA A 27 8.65 28.02 -4.82
C ALA A 27 8.66 28.11 -3.29
N GLY A 28 9.72 27.64 -2.62
CA GLY A 28 9.83 27.60 -1.16
C GLY A 28 8.84 26.62 -0.51
N THR A 29 8.44 25.56 -1.23
CA THR A 29 7.44 24.59 -0.76
C THR A 29 8.08 23.25 -0.39
N TRP A 30 7.47 22.58 0.61
CA TRP A 30 7.87 21.27 1.09
C TRP A 30 6.64 20.41 1.33
N TRP A 31 6.68 19.16 0.88
CA TRP A 31 5.57 18.21 0.98
C TRP A 31 6.06 16.86 1.48
N SER A 32 5.45 16.35 2.55
CA SER A 32 5.59 14.96 2.98
C SER A 32 4.65 14.08 2.16
N LEU A 33 5.15 12.96 1.66
CA LEU A 33 4.35 12.01 0.87
C LEU A 33 4.89 10.58 1.01
N ASP A 34 4.11 9.63 0.53
CA ASP A 34 4.58 8.28 0.25
C ASP A 34 4.99 8.16 -1.22
N THR A 35 6.03 7.38 -1.48
CA THR A 35 6.55 7.01 -2.80
C THR A 35 6.63 5.49 -2.89
N GLU A 36 6.95 4.93 -4.06
CA GLU A 36 7.11 3.48 -4.21
C GLU A 36 8.16 2.92 -3.21
N ASP A 37 9.25 3.66 -2.95
CA ASP A 37 10.28 3.27 -1.99
C ASP A 37 9.75 3.18 -0.55
N THR A 38 9.03 4.19 -0.07
CA THR A 38 8.48 4.18 1.29
C THR A 38 7.37 3.13 1.43
N VAL A 39 6.57 2.93 0.39
CA VAL A 39 5.54 1.89 0.37
C VAL A 39 6.15 0.49 0.39
N ALA A 40 7.22 0.25 -0.38
CA ALA A 40 7.95 -1.01 -0.34
C ALA A 40 8.53 -1.28 1.05
N GLN A 41 9.14 -0.27 1.69
CA GLN A 41 9.66 -0.40 3.06
C GLN A 41 8.54 -0.66 4.09
N LYS A 42 7.40 0.02 3.98
CA LYS A 42 6.23 -0.21 4.85
C LYS A 42 5.62 -1.60 4.63
N ALA A 43 5.59 -2.10 3.39
CA ALA A 43 5.15 -3.44 3.09
C ALA A 43 6.07 -4.48 3.73
N GLN A 44 7.39 -4.29 3.64
CA GLN A 44 8.36 -5.15 4.34
C GLN A 44 8.14 -5.12 5.86
N TYR A 45 7.88 -3.94 6.43
CA TYR A 45 7.56 -3.82 7.85
C TYR A 45 6.29 -4.61 8.24
N ILE A 46 5.23 -4.56 7.42
CA ILE A 46 4.00 -5.35 7.63
C ILE A 46 4.33 -6.85 7.69
N VAL A 47 5.13 -7.33 6.74
CA VAL A 47 5.55 -8.74 6.67
C VAL A 47 6.41 -9.13 7.88
N ASP A 48 7.46 -8.36 8.18
CA ASP A 48 8.40 -8.63 9.27
C ASP A 48 7.72 -8.65 10.65
N LYS A 49 6.63 -7.91 10.80
CA LYS A 49 5.84 -7.83 12.03
C LYS A 49 4.66 -8.79 12.05
N GLY A 50 4.38 -9.52 10.96
CA GLY A 50 3.23 -10.40 10.83
C GLY A 50 1.90 -9.67 10.99
N LEU A 51 1.79 -8.44 10.46
CA LEU A 51 0.55 -7.65 10.51
C LEU A 51 -0.42 -8.10 9.41
N GLY A 52 -1.72 -7.92 9.64
CA GLY A 52 -2.77 -8.39 8.71
C GLY A 52 -2.89 -7.62 7.38
N GLY A 53 -2.15 -6.51 7.20
CA GLY A 53 -2.15 -5.74 5.96
C GLY A 53 -1.88 -4.24 6.16
N GLY A 54 -2.14 -3.46 5.10
CA GLY A 54 -2.04 -2.00 5.10
C GLY A 54 -3.37 -1.33 4.74
N MET A 55 -3.50 -0.05 5.09
CA MET A 55 -4.65 0.79 4.75
C MET A 55 -4.18 1.98 3.94
N TRP A 56 -5.00 2.41 2.98
CA TRP A 56 -4.70 3.53 2.10
C TRP A 56 -5.71 4.67 2.24
N TRP A 57 -5.21 5.90 2.29
CA TRP A 57 -6.02 7.12 2.26
C TRP A 57 -5.39 8.14 1.31
N GLU A 58 -5.99 8.49 0.17
CA GLU A 58 -7.22 7.99 -0.45
C GLU A 58 -6.97 7.56 -1.90
N LEU A 59 -7.94 6.88 -2.50
CA LEU A 59 -7.77 6.19 -3.79
C LEU A 59 -7.55 7.15 -4.97
N SER A 60 -8.28 8.28 -5.04
CA SER A 60 -8.13 9.26 -6.12
C SER A 60 -6.75 9.90 -6.14
N GLY A 61 -6.07 9.88 -5.00
CA GLY A 61 -4.71 10.35 -4.83
C GLY A 61 -3.67 9.46 -5.48
N ASP A 62 -3.98 8.18 -5.69
CA ASP A 62 -3.17 7.20 -6.41
C ASP A 62 -3.86 6.74 -7.71
N CYS A 63 -4.21 7.69 -8.59
CA CYS A 63 -4.97 7.42 -9.81
C CYS A 63 -4.33 6.45 -10.84
N ASN A 64 -3.00 6.28 -10.86
CA ASN A 64 -2.35 5.28 -11.72
C ASN A 64 -2.06 3.96 -11.00
N ASN A 65 -2.42 3.84 -9.72
CA ASN A 65 -2.28 2.63 -8.90
C ASN A 65 -0.82 2.19 -8.66
N ASP A 66 0.17 3.10 -8.76
CA ASP A 66 1.58 2.77 -8.54
C ASP A 66 1.86 2.39 -7.07
N LEU A 67 1.24 3.10 -6.13
CA LEU A 67 1.50 2.90 -4.70
C LEU A 67 0.73 1.68 -4.16
N ILE A 68 -0.55 1.57 -4.50
CA ILE A 68 -1.37 0.41 -4.10
C ILE A 68 -0.87 -0.88 -4.77
N SER A 69 -0.41 -0.82 -6.03
CA SER A 69 0.19 -1.99 -6.68
C SER A 69 1.52 -2.41 -6.03
N THR A 70 2.35 -1.44 -5.61
CA THR A 70 3.58 -1.72 -4.86
C THR A 70 3.29 -2.47 -3.56
N LEU A 71 2.35 -1.96 -2.77
CA LEU A 71 1.92 -2.62 -1.52
C LEU A 71 1.37 -4.02 -1.79
N SER A 72 0.40 -4.15 -2.69
CA SER A 72 -0.26 -5.43 -2.94
C SER A 72 0.67 -6.48 -3.56
N THR A 73 1.62 -6.08 -4.40
CA THR A 73 2.63 -6.99 -4.96
C THR A 73 3.53 -7.54 -3.86
N ALA A 74 4.02 -6.67 -2.98
CA ALA A 74 4.86 -7.08 -1.86
C ALA A 74 4.14 -8.05 -0.91
N LEU A 75 2.87 -7.77 -0.58
CA LEU A 75 2.07 -8.64 0.30
C LEU A 75 1.73 -9.98 -0.35
N GLN A 76 1.47 -10.03 -1.67
CA GLN A 76 1.23 -11.28 -2.39
C GLN A 76 2.47 -12.16 -2.49
N ALA A 77 3.67 -11.56 -2.53
CA ALA A 77 4.92 -12.29 -2.56
C ALA A 77 5.36 -12.78 -1.17
N ALA A 78 4.77 -12.25 -0.10
CA ALA A 78 5.10 -12.62 1.26
C ALA A 78 4.58 -14.02 1.62
N VAL A 79 5.28 -14.70 2.53
CA VAL A 79 4.72 -15.90 3.17
C VAL A 79 3.46 -15.47 3.90
N GLU A 80 2.39 -16.26 3.76
CA GLU A 80 1.10 -16.00 4.39
C GLU A 80 1.30 -15.63 5.86
N GLY A 81 0.95 -14.40 6.22
CA GLY A 81 1.09 -13.91 7.58
C GLY A 81 0.26 -14.77 8.54
N PRO A 82 0.47 -14.68 9.86
CA PRO A 82 -0.37 -15.38 10.81
C PRO A 82 -1.79 -14.83 10.70
N VAL A 83 -2.63 -15.45 9.87
CA VAL A 83 -4.03 -15.58 10.23
C VAL A 83 -4.01 -16.51 11.44
N ASP A 84 -4.51 -16.04 12.57
CA ASP A 84 -4.94 -16.87 13.69
C ASP A 84 -6.15 -17.74 13.27
N GLY A 85 -6.01 -18.44 12.15
CA GLY A 85 -6.88 -19.49 11.68
C GLY A 85 -6.33 -20.82 12.15
N SER A 86 -6.64 -21.17 13.40
CA SER A 86 -6.71 -22.58 13.77
C SER A 86 -7.77 -23.24 12.88
N GLY A 87 -7.35 -23.78 11.75
CA GLY A 87 -8.24 -24.31 10.73
C GLY A 87 -7.48 -25.01 9.62
N SER A 88 -6.84 -26.13 9.95
CA SER A 88 -6.66 -27.21 8.97
C SER A 88 -8.05 -27.73 8.58
N GLY A 89 -8.73 -27.02 7.69
CA GLY A 89 -10.00 -27.40 7.09
C GLY A 89 -9.83 -27.40 5.58
N GLY A 90 -9.88 -28.58 4.97
CA GLY A 90 -9.75 -28.74 3.53
C GLY A 90 -10.67 -27.82 2.74
N THR A 91 -10.25 -27.53 1.52
CA THR A 91 -10.98 -26.79 0.49
C THR A 91 -12.46 -27.23 0.41
N THR A 92 -13.37 -26.50 1.04
CA THR A 92 -14.76 -26.45 0.59
C THR A 92 -14.95 -25.14 -0.14
N ASP A 93 -14.91 -25.25 -1.47
CA ASP A 93 -15.34 -24.23 -2.41
C ASP A 93 -16.71 -23.66 -1.98
N PRO A 94 -16.81 -22.37 -1.61
CA PRO A 94 -18.10 -21.78 -1.34
C PRO A 94 -18.80 -21.50 -2.68
N THR A 95 -19.75 -22.35 -3.04
CA THR A 95 -20.69 -22.09 -4.14
C THR A 95 -21.27 -20.68 -3.99
N PRO A 96 -21.07 -19.76 -4.96
CA PRO A 96 -21.62 -18.42 -4.86
C PRO A 96 -23.14 -18.51 -5.01
N THR A 97 -23.87 -18.39 -3.90
CA THR A 97 -25.32 -18.20 -3.95
C THR A 97 -25.59 -16.75 -4.31
N HIS A 98 -25.76 -16.48 -5.61
CA HIS A 98 -26.34 -15.23 -6.09
C HIS A 98 -27.83 -15.22 -5.71
N THR A 99 -28.19 -14.45 -4.69
CA THR A 99 -29.61 -14.13 -4.42
C THR A 99 -30.01 -12.98 -5.34
N ASP A 100 -30.82 -13.30 -6.35
CA ASP A 100 -31.49 -12.32 -7.21
C ASP A 100 -32.43 -11.42 -6.39
N PRO A 101 -32.27 -10.08 -6.39
CA PRO A 101 -33.06 -9.18 -5.58
C PRO A 101 -34.47 -8.87 -6.15
N THR A 102 -34.99 -9.66 -7.10
CA THR A 102 -36.34 -9.44 -7.64
C THR A 102 -37.31 -10.61 -7.39
N ARG A 103 -37.91 -10.65 -6.20
CA ARG A 103 -39.28 -11.16 -6.02
C ARG A 103 -39.96 -10.68 -4.75
#